data_AF-A0A838VV07-F1
#
_entry.id   AF-A0A838VV07-F1
#
_cell.length_a   1.000
_cell.length_b   1.000
_cell.length_c   1.000
_cell.angle_alpha   90.00
_cell.angle_beta   90.00
_cell.angle_gamma   90.00
#
_symmetry.space_group_name_H-M   'P 1'
#
loop_
_entity.id
_entity.type
_entity.pdbx_description
1 polymer ?
#
loop_
_entity_poly.entity_id
_entity_poly.type
_entity_poly.pdbx_seq_one_letter_code
_entity_poly.pdbx_strand_id
1 'polypeptide(L)' 'MKQSTASALLAAYNSLQEIVVKLYDEFHKAIENEDDADASLLGARAEILFEQAEAIIAVLEEQQNG' A
#
# COMPACT_ATOMS: atom_id res chain seq x y z
N MET A 1 12.31 -17.04 9.88
CA MET A 1 12.14 -15.71 10.53
C MET A 1 11.58 -15.84 11.96
N LYS A 2 11.83 -14.89 12.89
CA LYS A 2 11.18 -14.88 14.23
C LYS A 2 9.71 -14.43 14.13
N GLN A 3 8.84 -15.00 14.98
CA GLN A 3 7.41 -14.67 14.98
C GLN A 3 7.14 -13.17 15.16
N SER A 4 7.87 -12.50 16.07
CA SER A 4 7.70 -11.06 16.29
C SER A 4 8.04 -10.21 15.06
N THR A 5 9.04 -10.64 14.27
CA THR A 5 9.39 -9.98 13.00
C THR A 5 8.29 -10.17 11.97
N ALA A 6 7.77 -11.39 11.81
CA ALA A 6 6.68 -11.67 10.88
C ALA A 6 5.41 -10.88 11.24
N SER A 7 5.07 -10.81 12.53
CA SER A 7 3.94 -10.01 13.02
C SER A 7 4.12 -8.51 12.76
N ALA A 8 5.32 -7.98 12.92
CA ALA A 8 5.61 -6.57 12.64
C ALA A 8 5.49 -6.26 11.13
N LEU A 9 6.00 -7.14 10.26
CA LEU A 9 5.88 -6.99 8.81
C LEU A 9 4.43 -7.09 8.36
N LEU A 10 3.66 -8.05 8.88
CA LEU A 10 2.23 -8.16 8.58
C LEU A 10 1.44 -6.93 9.01
N ALA A 11 1.76 -6.37 10.19
CA ALA A 11 1.15 -5.13 10.65
C ALA A 11 1.48 -3.95 9.72
N ALA A 12 2.73 -3.84 9.26
CA ALA A 12 3.15 -2.80 8.32
C ALA A 12 2.43 -2.93 6.96
N TYR A 13 2.34 -4.15 6.42
CA TYR A 13 1.57 -4.44 5.21
C TYR A 13 0.11 -3.97 5.35
N ASN A 14 -0.56 -4.37 6.43
CA ASN A 14 -1.96 -3.99 6.65
C ASN A 14 -2.13 -2.46 6.74
N SER A 15 -1.23 -1.78 7.46
CA SER A 15 -1.27 -0.31 7.55
C SER A 15 -1.04 0.37 6.21
N LEU A 16 -0.14 -0.15 5.36
CA LEU A 16 0.06 0.39 4.02
C LEU A 16 -1.17 0.18 3.14
N GLN A 17 -1.78 -1.01 3.16
CA GLN A 17 -3.01 -1.28 2.42
C GLN A 17 -4.15 -0.32 2.80
N GLU A 18 -4.33 -0.03 4.10
CA GLU A 18 -5.30 0.97 4.55
C GLU A 18 -5.02 2.38 4.04
N ILE A 19 -3.74 2.78 3.95
CA ILE A 19 -3.34 4.08 3.41
C ILE A 19 -3.56 4.13 1.90
N VAL A 20 -3.18 3.07 1.18
CA VAL A 20 -3.37 2.94 -0.27
C VAL A 20 -4.84 3.10 -0.64
N VAL A 21 -5.74 2.40 0.06
CA VAL A 21 -7.20 2.53 -0.16
C VAL A 21 -7.65 3.98 0.04
N LYS A 22 -7.23 4.64 1.13
CA LYS A 22 -7.60 6.04 1.39
C LYS A 22 -7.10 6.99 0.30
N LEU A 23 -5.89 6.78 -0.21
CA LEU A 23 -5.35 7.61 -1.30
C LEU A 23 -6.08 7.39 -2.62
N TYR A 24 -6.47 6.14 -2.93
CA TYR A 24 -7.28 5.85 -4.10
C TYR A 24 -8.71 6.40 -3.97
N ASP A 25 -9.30 6.40 -2.78
CA ASP A 25 -10.60 7.04 -2.53
C ASP A 25 -10.54 8.56 -2.80
N GLU A 26 -9.51 9.25 -2.29
CA GLU A 26 -9.33 10.68 -2.57
C GLU A 26 -8.97 10.96 -4.04
N PHE A 27 -8.18 10.08 -4.66
CA PHE A 27 -7.91 10.13 -6.10
C PHE A 27 -9.20 10.12 -6.91
N HIS A 28 -10.13 9.21 -6.61
CA HIS A 28 -11.41 9.13 -7.31
C HIS A 28 -12.24 10.40 -7.13
N LYS A 29 -12.26 10.97 -5.92
CA LYS A 29 -12.90 12.27 -5.68
C LYS A 29 -12.25 13.40 -6.47
N ALA A 30 -10.92 13.42 -6.58
CA ALA A 30 -10.20 14.42 -7.38
C ALA A 30 -10.55 14.31 -8.87
N ILE A 31 -10.63 13.08 -9.40
CA ILE A 31 -11.11 12.81 -10.77
C ILE A 31 -12.56 13.31 -10.96
N GLU A 32 -13.46 13.02 -10.02
CA GLU A 32 -14.85 13.49 -10.06
C GLU A 32 -14.97 15.03 -10.04
N ASN A 33 -14.03 15.71 -9.39
CA ASN A 33 -13.96 17.17 -9.31
C ASN A 33 -13.15 17.82 -10.44
N GLU A 34 -12.69 17.05 -11.44
CA GLU A 34 -11.84 17.51 -12.55
C GLU A 34 -10.51 18.14 -12.06
N ASP A 35 -10.02 17.74 -10.87
CA ASP A 35 -8.72 18.16 -10.34
C ASP A 35 -7.62 17.17 -10.74
N ASP A 36 -7.19 17.30 -12.00
CA ASP A 36 -6.18 16.41 -12.60
C ASP A 36 -4.83 16.44 -11.86
N ALA A 37 -4.48 17.58 -11.26
CA ALA A 37 -3.21 17.75 -10.57
C ALA A 37 -3.18 16.93 -9.27
N ASP A 38 -4.22 17.06 -8.45
CA ASP A 38 -4.35 16.30 -7.21
C ASP A 38 -4.58 14.83 -7.50
N ALA A 39 -5.38 14.50 -8.52
CA ALA A 39 -5.56 13.11 -8.95
C ALA A 39 -4.22 12.46 -9.35
N SER A 40 -3.41 13.13 -10.18
CA SER A 40 -2.11 12.59 -10.59
C SER A 40 -1.19 12.36 -9.38
N LEU A 41 -1.16 13.31 -8.44
CA LEU A 41 -0.35 13.18 -7.23
C LEU A 41 -0.82 12.02 -6.34
N LEU A 42 -2.12 11.94 -6.06
CA LEU A 42 -2.71 10.92 -5.18
C LEU A 42 -2.53 9.52 -5.75
N GLY A 43 -2.83 9.33 -7.03
CA GLY A 43 -2.65 8.05 -7.71
C GLY A 43 -1.19 7.59 -7.72
N ALA A 44 -0.24 8.49 -8.03
CA ALA A 44 1.18 8.15 -8.02
C ALA A 44 1.70 7.76 -6.63
N ARG A 45 1.17 8.36 -5.55
CA ARG A 45 1.55 7.98 -4.18
C ARG A 45 0.89 6.68 -3.74
N ALA A 46 -0.37 6.46 -4.10
CA ALA A 46 -1.07 5.21 -3.83
C ALA A 46 -0.31 4.02 -4.46
N GLU A 47 0.10 4.15 -5.72
CA GLU A 47 0.82 3.09 -6.43
C GLU A 47 2.17 2.73 -5.77
N ILE A 48 2.98 3.73 -5.42
CA ILE A 48 4.27 3.48 -4.76
C ILE A 48 4.10 2.77 -3.42
N LEU A 49 3.08 3.14 -2.64
CA LEU A 49 2.81 2.50 -1.35
C LEU A 49 2.23 1.09 -1.54
N PHE A 50 1.46 0.86 -2.60
CA PHE A 50 0.99 -0.47 -2.98
C PHE A 50 2.16 -1.39 -3.32
N GLU A 51 3.09 -0.96 -4.18
CA GLU A 51 4.30 -1.73 -4.50
C GLU A 51 5.13 -2.06 -3.26
N GLN A 52 5.25 -1.11 -2.32
CA GLN A 52 5.93 -1.34 -1.05
C GLN A 52 5.21 -2.35 -0.16
N ALA A 53 3.87 -2.34 -0.15
CA ALA A 53 3.09 -3.34 0.56
C ALA A 53 3.28 -4.73 -0.06
N GLU A 54 3.22 -4.83 -1.39
CA GLU A 54 3.44 -6.08 -2.13
C GLU A 54 4.86 -6.65 -1.89
N ALA A 55 5.88 -5.79 -1.80
CA ALA A 55 7.21 -6.23 -1.44
C ALA A 55 7.28 -6.86 -0.03
N ILE A 56 6.50 -6.36 0.92
CA ILE A 56 6.44 -6.92 2.28
C ILE A 56 5.75 -8.29 2.28
N ILE A 57 4.63 -8.45 1.55
CA ILE A 57 3.93 -9.74 1.50
C ILE A 57 4.78 -10.81 0.79
N ALA A 58 5.49 -10.45 -0.28
CA ALA A 58 6.41 -11.35 -0.96
C ALA A 58 7.49 -11.89 -0.01
N VAL A 59 8.09 -11.04 0.83
CA VAL A 59 9.06 -11.47 1.86
C VAL A 59 8.44 -12.42 2.89
N LEU A 60 7.18 -12.19 3.28
CA LEU A 60 6.47 -13.07 4.20
C LEU A 60 6.20 -14.44 3.57
N GLU A 61 5.81 -14.49 2.30
CA GLU A 61 5.52 -15.72 1.55
C GLU A 61 6.78 -16.55 1.28
N GLU A 62 7.88 -15.91 0.85
CA GLU A 62 9.17 -16.58 0.64
C GLU A 62 9.66 -17.27 1.91
N GLN A 63 9.43 -16.68 3.07
CA GLN A 63 9.86 -17.23 4.37
C GLN A 63 8.95 -18.34 4.91
N GLN A 64 7.76 -18.53 4.32
CA GLN A 64 6.87 -19.65 4.63
C GLN A 64 7.08 -20.85 3.69
N ASN A 65 7.53 -20.57 2.46
CA ASN A 65 7.72 -21.57 1.40
C ASN A 65 9.18 -22.04 1.24
N GLY A 66 10.14 -21.41 1.91
CA GLY A 66 11.56 -21.79 1.95
C GLY A 66 11.96 -22.46 3.27
#